data_AF-A0A814P0T6-F1
#
_entry.id   AF-A0A814P0T6-F1
#
_cell.length_a   1.000
_cell.length_b   1.000
_cell.length_c   1.000
_cell.angle_alpha   90.00
_cell.angle_beta   90.00
_cell.angle_gamma   90.00
#
_symmetry.space_group_name_H-M   'P 1'
#
loop_
_entity.id
_entity.type
_entity.pdbx_description
1 polymer ?
#
loop_
_entity_poly.entity_id
_entity_poly.type
_entity_poly.pdbx_seq_one_letter_code
_entity_poly.pdbx_strand_id
1 'polypeptide(L)'
;MDNKYNTEIFNNKEEMFDDNQNETSDANATASTNEENFKRPKFFQRFDDKKENKKSANAVSLASLFRYATMIDIIYMLVGTLGGLANGFLFQLMVLVFGNLLNSFTDRSTDLCRLNFTALAIGYCPPGYQLTASNYLSSVAVCHFNRTMFDFQGQIKKQTLYAVAIACVSIILGYTQVVFWSMAAERQTKAIRKKLFQSILRKEILYFDLHKTGELNINLTDDVDKIHDGIGDKLGSTAQFIAVFFTGLILGKFIYE
;
A
#
# COMPACT_ATOMS: atom_id res chain seq x y z
N MET A 1 21.05 -50.28 -69.49
CA MET A 1 20.10 -51.25 -68.89
C MET A 1 19.71 -50.78 -67.47
N ASP A 2 19.68 -49.45 -67.24
CA ASP A 2 19.90 -48.91 -65.90
C ASP A 2 18.66 -48.31 -65.24
N ASN A 3 17.52 -48.29 -65.94
CA ASN A 3 16.29 -47.69 -65.40
C ASN A 3 15.40 -48.69 -64.63
N LYS A 4 15.55 -50.00 -64.89
CA LYS A 4 14.75 -51.03 -64.21
C LYS A 4 15.23 -51.30 -62.78
N TYR A 5 16.56 -51.30 -62.58
CA TYR A 5 17.18 -51.46 -61.26
C TYR A 5 16.90 -50.28 -60.32
N ASN A 6 16.90 -49.05 -60.83
CA ASN A 6 16.62 -47.87 -60.00
C ASN A 6 15.15 -47.79 -59.56
N THR A 7 14.22 -48.30 -60.36
CA THR A 7 12.79 -48.29 -60.03
C THR A 7 12.45 -49.34 -58.97
N GLU A 8 13.07 -50.53 -59.02
CA GLU A 8 12.91 -51.57 -57.99
C GLU A 8 13.55 -51.17 -56.65
N ILE A 9 14.69 -50.48 -56.67
CA ILE A 9 15.33 -49.96 -55.45
C ILE A 9 14.49 -48.85 -54.82
N PHE A 10 13.86 -47.97 -55.62
CA PHE A 10 12.97 -46.93 -55.10
C PHE A 10 11.69 -47.51 -54.49
N ASN A 11 11.04 -48.48 -55.15
CA ASN A 11 9.83 -49.13 -54.61
C ASN A 11 10.12 -49.92 -53.32
N ASN A 12 11.22 -50.69 -53.27
CA ASN A 12 11.62 -51.38 -52.03
C ASN A 12 11.99 -50.42 -50.89
N LYS A 13 12.46 -49.21 -51.22
CA LYS A 13 12.76 -48.17 -50.22
C LYS A 13 11.49 -47.52 -49.69
N GLU A 14 10.47 -47.32 -50.53
CA GLU A 14 9.16 -46.82 -50.09
C GLU A 14 8.42 -47.87 -49.23
N GLU A 15 8.44 -49.16 -49.62
CA GLU A 15 7.88 -50.24 -48.79
C GLU A 15 8.61 -50.36 -47.42
N MET A 16 9.94 -50.24 -47.37
CA MET A 16 10.69 -50.20 -46.10
C MET A 16 10.43 -48.95 -45.26
N PHE A 17 10.08 -47.81 -45.88
CA PHE A 17 9.80 -46.57 -45.15
C PHE A 17 8.38 -46.56 -44.59
N ASP A 18 7.42 -47.17 -45.28
CA ASP A 18 6.04 -47.32 -44.80
C ASP A 18 5.94 -48.38 -43.68
N ASP A 19 6.69 -49.50 -43.75
CA ASP A 19 6.72 -50.49 -42.66
C ASP A 19 7.33 -49.91 -41.37
N ASN A 20 8.36 -49.06 -41.48
CA ASN A 20 8.99 -48.43 -40.31
C ASN A 20 8.10 -47.35 -39.67
N GLN A 21 7.27 -46.66 -40.46
CA GLN A 21 6.26 -45.73 -39.95
C GLN A 21 5.07 -46.44 -39.30
N ASN A 22 4.66 -47.61 -39.81
CA ASN A 22 3.65 -48.44 -39.15
C ASN A 22 4.18 -49.06 -37.85
N GLU A 23 5.42 -49.59 -37.84
CA GLU A 23 6.03 -50.10 -36.60
C GLU A 23 6.25 -49.00 -35.54
N THR A 24 6.65 -47.78 -35.93
CA THR A 24 6.77 -46.66 -34.98
C THR A 24 5.41 -46.07 -34.56
N SER A 25 4.38 -46.17 -35.39
CA SER A 25 3.00 -45.78 -35.03
C SER A 25 2.36 -46.79 -34.08
N ASP A 26 2.60 -48.08 -34.29
CA ASP A 26 2.16 -49.15 -33.40
C ASP A 26 2.97 -49.19 -32.09
N ALA A 27 4.27 -48.88 -32.13
CA ALA A 27 5.12 -48.70 -30.95
C ALA A 27 4.76 -47.43 -30.15
N ASN A 28 4.38 -46.34 -30.83
CA ASN A 28 3.90 -45.12 -30.16
C ASN A 28 2.46 -45.26 -29.66
N ALA A 29 1.60 -46.04 -30.34
CA ALA A 29 0.27 -46.39 -29.87
C ALA A 29 0.31 -47.36 -28.68
N THR A 30 1.25 -48.31 -28.66
CA THR A 30 1.50 -49.18 -27.49
C THR A 30 2.27 -48.48 -26.36
N ALA A 31 3.11 -47.47 -26.65
CA ALA A 31 3.74 -46.64 -25.62
C ALA A 31 2.74 -45.66 -24.97
N SER A 32 1.88 -45.01 -25.77
CA SER A 32 0.86 -44.07 -25.27
C SER A 32 -0.28 -44.74 -24.50
N THR A 33 -0.68 -45.97 -24.87
CA THR A 33 -1.66 -46.75 -24.09
C THR A 33 -1.09 -47.31 -22.78
N ASN A 34 0.23 -47.49 -22.68
CA ASN A 34 0.89 -47.93 -21.45
C ASN A 34 1.26 -46.77 -20.50
N GLU A 35 1.32 -45.52 -20.98
CA GLU A 35 1.54 -44.34 -20.14
C GLU A 35 0.37 -44.05 -19.18
N GLU A 36 -0.86 -44.44 -19.52
CA GLU A 36 -2.01 -44.25 -18.62
C GLU A 36 -2.00 -45.19 -17.39
N ASN A 37 -1.18 -46.25 -17.40
CA ASN A 37 -1.11 -47.24 -16.31
C ASN A 37 0.28 -47.44 -15.69
N PHE A 38 1.27 -46.59 -16.01
CA PHE A 38 2.50 -46.56 -15.24
C PHE A 38 2.23 -45.90 -13.88
N LYS A 39 1.78 -46.72 -12.91
CA LYS A 39 1.75 -46.33 -11.51
C LYS A 39 3.17 -46.00 -11.08
N ARG A 40 3.47 -44.70 -11.00
CA ARG A 40 4.73 -44.18 -10.48
C ARG A 40 5.06 -44.91 -9.18
N PRO A 41 6.33 -45.27 -8.93
CA PRO A 41 6.71 -46.00 -7.73
C PRO A 41 6.10 -45.31 -6.49
N LYS A 42 5.62 -46.08 -5.50
CA LYS A 42 5.01 -45.53 -4.27
C LYS A 42 5.88 -44.47 -3.59
N PHE A 43 7.19 -44.52 -3.83
CA PHE A 43 8.17 -43.51 -3.43
C PHE A 43 7.89 -42.13 -4.06
N PHE A 44 7.69 -42.06 -5.38
CA PHE A 44 7.39 -40.83 -6.13
C PHE A 44 5.99 -40.29 -5.84
N GLN A 45 5.01 -41.18 -5.72
CA GLN A 45 3.62 -40.83 -5.40
C GLN A 45 3.51 -40.10 -4.05
N ARG A 46 4.33 -40.51 -3.06
CA ARG A 46 4.46 -39.83 -1.77
C ARG A 46 4.94 -38.38 -1.85
N PHE A 47 5.66 -37.98 -2.89
CA PHE A 47 6.10 -36.59 -3.07
C PHE A 47 5.01 -35.75 -3.73
N ASP A 48 4.25 -36.32 -4.67
CA ASP A 48 3.10 -35.68 -5.31
C ASP A 48 1.97 -35.43 -4.28
N ASP A 49 1.65 -36.44 -3.45
CA ASP A 49 0.66 -36.33 -2.36
C ASP A 49 1.04 -35.28 -1.29
N LYS A 50 2.36 -35.09 -1.06
CA LYS A 50 2.89 -34.05 -0.17
C LYS A 50 2.80 -32.66 -0.80
N LYS A 51 2.83 -32.57 -2.13
CA LYS A 51 2.75 -31.31 -2.88
C LYS A 51 1.31 -30.81 -2.95
N GLU A 52 0.32 -31.71 -3.04
CA GLU A 52 -1.11 -31.35 -2.99
C GLU A 52 -1.59 -30.94 -1.59
N ASN A 53 -1.21 -31.67 -0.53
CA ASN A 53 -1.62 -31.34 0.85
C ASN A 53 -1.04 -30.02 1.38
N LYS A 54 -0.05 -29.43 0.70
CA LYS A 54 0.63 -28.19 1.14
C LYS A 54 -0.07 -26.90 0.68
N LYS A 55 -1.21 -26.99 -0.02
CA LYS A 55 -1.97 -25.83 -0.52
C LYS A 55 -2.76 -25.07 0.56
N SER A 56 -2.84 -25.55 1.79
CA SER A 56 -3.14 -24.66 2.93
C SER A 56 -1.87 -23.89 3.28
N ALA A 57 -1.77 -22.65 2.81
CA ALA A 57 -0.68 -21.76 3.18
C ALA A 57 -0.72 -21.57 4.70
N ASN A 58 0.12 -22.32 5.43
CA ASN A 58 0.28 -22.16 6.86
C ASN A 58 0.80 -20.75 7.12
N ALA A 59 -0.09 -19.84 7.50
CA ALA A 59 0.25 -18.47 7.82
C ALA A 59 1.21 -18.47 9.01
N VAL A 60 2.34 -17.80 8.84
CA VAL A 60 3.35 -17.63 9.87
C VAL A 60 2.94 -16.43 10.73
N SER A 61 3.11 -16.54 12.05
CA SER A 61 2.84 -15.41 12.94
C SER A 61 3.73 -14.21 12.60
N LEU A 62 3.18 -12.99 12.67
CA LEU A 62 3.93 -11.75 12.46
C LEU A 62 5.15 -11.65 13.38
N ALA A 63 5.05 -12.14 14.63
CA ALA A 63 6.16 -12.10 15.57
C ALA A 63 7.34 -12.98 15.13
N SER A 64 7.06 -14.14 14.51
CA SER A 64 8.10 -15.01 13.96
C SER A 64 8.80 -14.40 12.74
N LEU A 65 8.17 -13.43 12.07
CA LEU A 65 8.75 -12.70 10.95
C LEU A 65 9.93 -11.82 11.41
N PHE A 66 9.79 -11.18 12.58
CA PHE A 66 10.82 -10.33 13.19
C PHE A 66 11.94 -11.09 13.91
N ARG A 67 11.98 -12.43 13.84
CA ARG A 67 13.01 -13.23 14.53
C ARG A 67 14.44 -12.90 14.07
N TYR A 68 14.60 -12.36 12.86
CA TYR A 68 15.89 -11.98 12.31
C TYR A 68 16.26 -10.52 12.56
N ALA A 69 15.41 -9.76 13.26
CA ALA A 69 15.70 -8.38 13.65
C ALA A 69 16.83 -8.32 14.68
N THR A 70 17.86 -7.54 14.36
CA THR A 70 18.95 -7.20 15.30
C THR A 70 18.53 -6.04 16.21
N MET A 71 19.28 -5.79 17.28
CA MET A 71 18.98 -4.71 18.23
C MET A 71 18.90 -3.33 17.56
N ILE A 72 19.71 -3.09 16.52
CA ILE A 72 19.68 -1.85 15.74
C ILE A 72 18.39 -1.76 14.91
N ASP A 73 17.90 -2.89 14.37
CA ASP A 73 16.66 -2.92 13.61
C ASP A 73 15.46 -2.63 14.52
N ILE A 74 15.50 -3.10 15.77
CA ILE A 74 14.48 -2.77 16.79
C ILE A 74 14.47 -1.28 17.08
N ILE A 75 15.64 -0.64 17.21
CA ILE A 75 15.72 0.82 17.42
C ILE A 75 15.12 1.56 16.23
N TYR A 76 15.45 1.18 14.99
CA TYR A 76 14.85 1.80 13.80
C TYR A 76 13.33 1.63 13.76
N MET A 77 12.81 0.46 14.12
CA MET A 77 11.36 0.24 14.19
C MET A 77 10.69 1.09 15.28
N LEU A 78 11.31 1.24 16.45
CA LEU A 78 10.79 2.10 17.52
C LEU A 78 10.80 3.58 17.13
N VAL A 79 11.88 4.07 16.53
CA VAL A 79 11.95 5.48 16.09
C VAL A 79 10.98 5.74 14.95
N GLY A 80 10.88 4.82 13.98
CA GLY A 80 9.94 4.93 12.87
C GLY A 80 8.48 4.88 13.32
N THR A 81 8.14 4.02 14.29
CA THR A 81 6.77 3.97 14.87
C THR A 81 6.45 5.23 15.66
N LEU A 82 7.35 5.74 16.50
CA LEU A 82 7.15 7.02 17.20
C LEU A 82 6.94 8.18 16.21
N GLY A 83 7.74 8.24 15.15
CA GLY A 83 7.58 9.23 14.07
C GLY A 83 6.23 9.12 13.36
N GLY A 84 5.79 7.90 13.05
CA GLY A 84 4.49 7.66 12.41
C GLY A 84 3.29 7.96 13.31
N LEU A 85 3.37 7.65 14.60
CA LEU A 85 2.33 8.02 15.59
C LEU A 85 2.18 9.54 15.67
N ALA A 86 3.30 10.26 15.77
CA ALA A 86 3.31 11.72 15.80
C ALA A 86 2.74 12.31 14.50
N ASN A 87 3.12 11.76 13.34
CA ASN A 87 2.59 12.19 12.05
C ASN A 87 1.08 11.94 11.93
N GLY A 88 0.57 10.81 12.46
CA GLY A 88 -0.86 10.53 12.55
C GLY A 88 -1.63 11.57 13.37
N PHE A 89 -1.07 12.03 14.49
CA PHE A 89 -1.67 13.10 15.29
C PHE A 89 -1.71 14.45 14.54
N LEU A 90 -0.67 14.77 13.76
CA LEU A 90 -0.60 16.01 12.98
C LEU A 90 -1.71 16.10 11.92
N PHE A 91 -2.09 14.99 11.28
CA PHE A 91 -3.24 14.95 10.37
C PHE A 91 -4.54 15.39 11.05
N GLN A 92 -4.73 14.98 12.30
CA GLN A 92 -5.94 15.34 13.04
C GLN A 92 -5.87 16.78 13.57
N LEU A 93 -4.69 17.27 13.96
CA LEU A 93 -4.49 18.65 14.39
C LEU A 93 -4.75 19.65 13.23
N MET A 94 -4.46 19.27 11.98
CA MET A 94 -4.85 20.03 10.80
C MET A 94 -6.36 20.29 10.69
N VAL A 95 -7.19 19.31 11.07
CA VAL A 95 -8.65 19.47 11.07
C VAL A 95 -9.08 20.59 12.02
N LEU A 96 -8.41 20.75 13.15
CA LEU A 96 -8.71 21.82 14.12
C LEU A 96 -8.32 23.20 13.60
N VAL A 97 -7.14 23.33 12.97
CA VAL A 97 -6.72 24.58 12.32
C VAL A 97 -7.72 24.98 11.22
N PHE A 98 -8.17 24.01 10.43
CA PHE A 98 -9.19 24.24 9.41
C PHE A 98 -10.55 24.61 10.02
N GLY A 99 -10.95 23.97 11.14
CA GLY A 99 -12.16 24.33 11.88
C GLY A 99 -12.14 25.78 12.37
N ASN A 100 -11.02 26.22 12.94
CA ASN A 100 -10.86 27.61 13.36
C ASN A 100 -10.92 28.59 12.18
N LEU A 101 -10.32 28.22 11.05
CA LEU A 101 -10.39 29.01 9.82
C LEU A 101 -11.84 29.13 9.32
N LEU A 102 -12.61 28.04 9.30
CA LEU A 102 -14.02 28.05 8.92
C LEU A 102 -14.88 28.92 9.85
N ASN A 103 -14.60 28.89 11.15
CA ASN A 103 -15.30 29.73 12.12
C ASN A 103 -15.04 31.22 11.82
N SER A 104 -13.82 31.63 11.48
CA SER A 104 -13.53 33.02 11.07
C SER A 104 -14.32 33.47 9.83
N PHE A 105 -14.59 32.57 8.88
CA PHE A 105 -15.44 32.89 7.73
C PHE A 105 -16.92 32.98 8.12
N THR A 106 -17.36 32.13 9.04
CA THR A 106 -18.74 32.10 9.54
C THR A 106 -19.06 33.36 10.33
N ASP A 107 -18.17 33.77 11.23
CA ASP A 107 -18.33 34.99 12.03
C ASP A 107 -18.53 36.23 11.13
N ARG A 108 -17.64 36.38 10.13
CA ARG A 108 -17.76 37.44 9.11
C ARG A 108 -19.10 37.39 8.38
N SER A 109 -19.59 36.20 8.07
CA SER A 109 -20.87 36.02 7.36
C SER A 109 -22.06 36.42 8.24
N THR A 110 -22.01 36.11 9.53
CA THR A 110 -23.06 36.52 10.48
C THR A 110 -23.08 38.03 10.72
N ASP A 111 -21.92 38.69 10.77
CA ASP A 111 -21.81 40.14 10.90
C ASP A 111 -22.41 40.87 9.69
N LEU A 112 -22.16 40.38 8.47
CA LEU A 112 -22.76 40.92 7.25
C LEU A 112 -24.28 40.75 7.25
N CYS A 113 -24.79 39.62 7.74
CA CYS A 113 -26.22 39.38 7.88
C CYS A 113 -26.87 40.36 8.86
N ARG A 114 -26.23 40.63 10.01
CA ARG A 114 -26.70 41.62 10.99
C ARG A 114 -26.82 43.02 10.36
N LEU A 115 -25.83 43.43 9.56
CA LEU A 115 -25.87 44.73 8.87
C LEU A 115 -27.03 44.81 7.87
N ASN A 116 -27.24 43.76 7.06
CA ASN A 116 -28.36 43.71 6.11
C ASN A 116 -29.73 43.76 6.83
N PHE A 117 -29.87 43.09 7.97
CA PHE A 117 -31.09 43.15 8.78
C PHE A 117 -31.33 44.56 9.35
N THR A 118 -30.29 45.22 9.87
CA THR A 118 -30.40 46.60 10.34
C THR A 118 -30.74 47.59 9.22
N ALA A 119 -30.27 47.33 7.99
CA ALA A 119 -30.65 48.12 6.83
C ALA A 119 -32.15 48.01 6.51
N LEU A 120 -32.71 46.81 6.63
CA LEU A 120 -34.14 46.56 6.41
C LEU A 120 -35.02 47.26 7.46
N ALA A 121 -34.54 47.31 8.72
CA ALA A 121 -35.24 47.97 9.82
C ALA A 121 -35.43 49.49 9.60
N ILE A 122 -34.55 50.13 8.83
CA ILE A 122 -34.69 51.56 8.46
C ILE A 122 -35.92 51.80 7.57
N GLY A 123 -36.44 50.79 6.88
CA GLY A 123 -37.69 50.92 6.11
C GLY A 123 -38.93 51.18 6.96
N TYR A 124 -38.92 50.79 8.24
CA TYR A 124 -40.06 50.93 9.18
C TYR A 124 -39.99 52.21 10.04
N CYS A 125 -39.03 53.06 9.73
CA CYS A 125 -38.66 54.29 10.41
C CYS A 125 -39.54 55.45 9.88
N PRO A 126 -40.33 56.18 10.69
CA PRO A 126 -41.11 57.31 10.19
C PRO A 126 -40.34 58.34 9.35
N PRO A 127 -41.02 58.98 8.38
CA PRO A 127 -40.37 59.64 7.24
C PRO A 127 -39.48 60.84 7.63
N GLY A 128 -39.68 61.44 8.81
CA GLY A 128 -38.88 62.57 9.27
C GLY A 128 -37.43 62.25 9.62
N TYR A 129 -37.05 60.97 9.76
CA TYR A 129 -35.71 60.58 10.25
C TYR A 129 -35.01 59.49 9.42
N GLN A 130 -35.59 59.07 8.30
CA GLN A 130 -35.02 58.05 7.40
C GLN A 130 -33.64 58.45 6.83
N LEU A 131 -33.50 59.68 6.33
CA LEU A 131 -32.26 60.13 5.68
C LEU A 131 -31.07 60.21 6.65
N THR A 132 -31.36 60.65 7.87
CA THR A 132 -30.38 60.70 8.95
C THR A 132 -29.96 59.29 9.36
N ALA A 133 -30.91 58.37 9.50
CA ALA A 133 -30.63 56.96 9.82
C ALA A 133 -29.82 56.24 8.72
N SER A 134 -30.10 56.50 7.43
CA SER A 134 -29.37 55.87 6.32
C SER A 134 -27.91 56.34 6.24
N ASN A 135 -27.65 57.63 6.48
CA ASN A 135 -26.30 58.18 6.47
C ASN A 135 -25.45 57.63 7.62
N TYR A 136 -26.03 57.50 8.81
CA TYR A 136 -25.36 56.86 9.95
C TYR A 136 -25.08 55.38 9.68
N LEU A 137 -26.02 54.63 9.11
CA LEU A 137 -25.80 53.23 8.79
C LEU A 137 -24.70 53.05 7.74
N SER A 138 -24.66 53.89 6.70
CA SER A 138 -23.61 53.84 5.68
C SER A 138 -22.22 54.07 6.29
N SER A 139 -22.08 55.08 7.15
CA SER A 139 -20.83 55.35 7.86
C SER A 139 -20.42 54.18 8.77
N VAL A 140 -21.36 53.63 9.55
CA VAL A 140 -21.09 52.51 10.44
C VAL A 140 -20.76 51.25 9.65
N ALA A 141 -21.46 50.98 8.55
CA ALA A 141 -21.23 49.81 7.70
C ALA A 141 -19.84 49.86 7.06
N VAL A 142 -19.38 51.03 6.58
CA VAL A 142 -18.03 51.19 6.02
C VAL A 142 -16.96 50.98 7.11
N CYS A 143 -17.14 51.58 8.30
CA CYS A 143 -16.23 51.40 9.43
C CYS A 143 -16.18 49.94 9.91
N HIS A 144 -17.36 49.29 10.02
CA HIS A 144 -17.48 47.90 10.43
C HIS A 144 -16.83 46.97 9.41
N PHE A 145 -17.08 47.17 8.11
CA PHE A 145 -16.46 46.40 7.04
C PHE A 145 -14.93 46.54 7.04
N ASN A 146 -14.41 47.76 7.19
CA ASN A 146 -12.97 47.97 7.24
C ASN A 146 -12.34 47.29 8.47
N ARG A 147 -13.02 47.32 9.63
CA ARG A 147 -12.56 46.67 10.85
C ARG A 147 -12.62 45.14 10.78
N THR A 148 -13.70 44.56 10.26
CA THR A 148 -13.82 43.11 10.10
C THR A 148 -12.81 42.58 9.09
N MET A 149 -12.56 43.31 8.00
CA MET A 149 -11.52 42.95 7.03
C MET A 149 -10.13 42.95 7.66
N PHE A 150 -9.79 43.94 8.49
CA PHE A 150 -8.50 43.97 9.18
C PHE A 150 -8.34 42.82 10.19
N ASP A 151 -9.35 42.56 11.00
CA ASP A 151 -9.31 41.48 12.00
C ASP A 151 -9.25 40.09 11.31
N PHE A 152 -10.06 39.89 10.28
CA PHE A 152 -10.07 38.67 9.48
C PHE A 152 -8.73 38.38 8.82
N GLN A 153 -8.08 39.41 8.24
CA GLN A 153 -6.73 39.28 7.69
C GLN A 153 -5.71 38.89 8.77
N GLY A 154 -5.85 39.39 9.99
CA GLY A 154 -5.04 38.98 11.14
C GLY A 154 -5.26 37.52 11.54
N GLN A 155 -6.51 37.08 11.60
CA GLN A 155 -6.88 35.70 11.97
C GLN A 155 -6.40 34.69 10.92
N ILE A 156 -6.65 34.93 9.63
CA ILE A 156 -6.19 34.03 8.56
C ILE A 156 -4.69 33.88 8.57
N LYS A 157 -3.93 34.99 8.66
CA LYS A 157 -2.46 34.95 8.66
C LYS A 157 -1.92 34.06 9.78
N LYS A 158 -2.52 34.14 10.98
CA LYS A 158 -2.17 33.26 12.11
C LYS A 158 -2.49 31.79 11.80
N GLN A 159 -3.69 31.48 11.31
CA GLN A 159 -4.08 30.10 10.97
C GLN A 159 -3.22 29.52 9.83
N THR A 160 -2.90 30.32 8.81
CA THR A 160 -2.00 29.92 7.72
C THR A 160 -0.59 29.63 8.22
N LEU A 161 -0.06 30.43 9.15
CA LEU A 161 1.27 30.19 9.73
C LEU A 161 1.31 28.88 10.52
N TYR A 162 0.29 28.58 11.32
CA TYR A 162 0.17 27.28 11.98
C TYR A 162 0.09 26.13 10.97
N ALA A 163 -0.70 26.28 9.90
CA ALA A 163 -0.83 25.26 8.87
C ALA A 163 0.51 24.94 8.18
N VAL A 164 1.28 25.96 7.81
CA VAL A 164 2.60 25.80 7.20
C VAL A 164 3.59 25.14 8.17
N ALA A 165 3.60 25.56 9.45
CA ALA A 165 4.49 24.99 10.45
C ALA A 165 4.27 23.47 10.63
N ILE A 166 3.01 23.04 10.71
CA ILE A 166 2.63 21.64 10.84
C ILE A 166 2.97 20.85 9.57
N ALA A 167 2.79 21.43 8.38
CA ALA A 167 3.18 20.80 7.12
C ALA A 167 4.70 20.56 7.03
N CYS A 168 5.51 21.50 7.53
CA CYS A 168 6.97 21.30 7.59
C CYS A 168 7.34 20.16 8.54
N VAL A 169 6.70 20.08 9.71
CA VAL A 169 6.96 19.00 10.68
C VAL A 169 6.50 17.65 10.14
N SER A 170 5.34 17.57 9.47
CA SER A 170 4.82 16.32 8.92
C SER A 170 5.69 15.74 7.81
N ILE A 171 6.32 16.60 6.99
CA ILE A 171 7.30 16.15 5.98
C ILE A 171 8.50 15.48 6.66
N ILE A 172 9.06 16.09 7.70
CA ILE A 172 10.23 15.56 8.40
C ILE A 172 9.89 14.23 9.09
N LEU A 173 8.77 14.17 9.79
CA LEU A 173 8.33 12.96 10.50
C LEU A 173 7.97 11.83 9.51
N GLY A 174 7.24 12.15 8.44
CA GLY A 174 6.86 11.18 7.42
C GLY A 174 8.08 10.61 6.68
N TYR A 175 9.06 11.45 6.33
CA TYR A 175 10.31 10.99 5.74
C TYR A 175 11.06 10.05 6.69
N THR A 176 11.19 10.45 7.95
CA THR A 176 11.87 9.68 9.00
C THR A 176 11.21 8.32 9.24
N GLN A 177 9.87 8.29 9.28
CA GLN A 177 9.08 7.07 9.42
C GLN A 177 9.34 6.08 8.29
N VAL A 178 9.22 6.51 7.03
CA VAL A 178 9.41 5.64 5.86
C VAL A 178 10.84 5.13 5.80
N VAL A 179 11.82 6.03 5.95
CA VAL A 179 13.24 5.69 5.85
C VAL A 179 13.68 4.67 6.92
N PHE A 180 13.26 4.83 8.17
CA PHE A 180 13.62 3.88 9.22
C PHE A 180 12.96 2.50 9.05
N TRP A 181 11.69 2.45 8.62
CA TRP A 181 11.02 1.18 8.33
C TRP A 181 11.64 0.46 7.13
N SER A 182 11.96 1.20 6.05
CA SER A 182 12.62 0.64 4.87
C SER A 182 14.04 0.13 5.19
N MET A 183 14.83 0.87 5.96
CA MET A 183 16.16 0.41 6.38
C MET A 183 16.11 -0.85 7.25
N ALA A 184 15.15 -0.95 8.17
CA ALA A 184 14.97 -2.14 9.01
C ALA A 184 14.55 -3.36 8.18
N ALA A 185 13.62 -3.19 7.24
CA ALA A 185 13.17 -4.25 6.34
C ALA A 185 14.30 -4.75 5.43
N GLU A 186 15.09 -3.84 4.84
CA GLU A 186 16.19 -4.21 3.95
C GLU A 186 17.26 -5.06 4.67
N ARG A 187 17.61 -4.68 5.91
CA ARG A 187 18.58 -5.41 6.75
C ARG A 187 18.07 -6.82 7.09
N GLN A 188 16.80 -6.95 7.47
CA GLN A 188 16.18 -8.25 7.77
C GLN A 188 16.11 -9.13 6.53
N THR A 189 15.70 -8.57 5.39
CA THR A 189 15.64 -9.28 4.11
C THR A 189 16.99 -9.82 3.67
N LYS A 190 18.07 -9.02 3.78
CA LYS A 190 19.44 -9.48 3.50
C LYS A 190 19.83 -10.67 4.39
N ALA A 191 19.50 -10.63 5.68
CA ALA A 191 19.78 -11.73 6.61
C ALA A 191 18.97 -13.00 6.27
N ILE A 192 17.71 -12.84 5.87
CA ILE A 192 16.84 -13.94 5.43
C ILE A 192 17.41 -14.58 4.16
N ARG A 193 17.74 -13.79 3.12
CA ARG A 193 18.30 -14.30 1.87
C ARG A 193 19.59 -15.09 2.10
N LYS A 194 20.49 -14.60 2.97
CA LYS A 194 21.73 -15.30 3.32
C LYS A 194 21.46 -16.67 3.96
N LYS A 195 20.57 -16.73 4.95
CA LYS A 195 20.23 -17.99 5.66
C LYS A 195 19.44 -18.95 4.77
N LEU A 196 18.58 -18.43 3.91
CA LEU A 196 17.81 -19.22 2.95
C LEU A 196 18.73 -19.85 1.92
N PHE A 197 19.62 -19.07 1.30
CA PHE A 197 20.62 -19.56 0.35
C PHE A 197 21.53 -20.62 0.97
N GLN A 198 22.04 -20.37 2.18
CA GLN A 198 22.86 -21.33 2.91
C GLN A 198 22.10 -22.63 3.24
N SER A 199 20.79 -22.55 3.49
CA SER A 199 19.96 -23.72 3.78
C SER A 199 19.59 -24.50 2.52
N ILE A 200 19.48 -23.83 1.37
CA ILE A 200 19.25 -24.47 0.07
C ILE A 200 20.49 -25.25 -0.38
N LEU A 201 21.69 -24.67 -0.27
CA LEU A 201 22.93 -25.34 -0.69
C LEU A 201 23.27 -26.62 0.09
N ARG A 202 22.71 -26.80 1.29
CA ARG A 202 22.92 -28.01 2.11
C ARG A 202 21.87 -29.11 1.87
N LYS A 203 20.96 -28.92 0.91
CA LYS A 203 19.94 -29.94 0.60
C LYS A 203 20.52 -31.04 -0.28
N GLU A 204 19.98 -32.25 -0.13
CA GLU A 204 20.35 -33.42 -0.93
C GLU A 204 19.99 -33.24 -2.41
N ILE A 205 20.73 -33.88 -3.32
CA ILE A 205 20.50 -33.78 -4.77
C ILE A 205 19.06 -34.18 -5.18
N LEU A 206 18.49 -35.18 -4.49
CA LEU A 206 17.11 -35.61 -4.69
C LEU A 206 16.09 -34.49 -4.45
N TYR A 207 16.38 -33.53 -3.57
CA TYR A 207 15.49 -32.38 -3.35
C TYR A 207 15.40 -31.51 -4.62
N PHE A 208 16.50 -31.36 -5.36
CA PHE A 208 16.56 -30.57 -6.58
C PHE A 208 15.91 -31.28 -7.77
N ASP A 209 15.94 -32.62 -7.82
CA ASP A 209 15.25 -33.37 -8.88
C ASP A 209 13.73 -33.36 -8.72
N LEU A 210 13.24 -33.23 -7.48
CA LEU A 210 11.81 -33.20 -7.15
C LEU A 210 11.17 -31.81 -7.28
N HIS A 211 11.96 -30.74 -7.24
CA HIS A 211 11.46 -29.36 -7.37
C HIS A 211 11.88 -28.80 -8.73
N LYS A 212 10.94 -28.20 -9.47
CA LYS A 212 11.28 -27.57 -10.75
C LYS A 212 12.36 -26.51 -10.52
N THR A 213 13.45 -26.54 -11.29
CA THR A 213 14.61 -25.65 -11.13
C THR A 213 14.23 -24.17 -11.13
N GLY A 214 13.20 -23.78 -11.89
CA GLY A 214 12.68 -22.40 -11.92
C GLY A 214 11.87 -21.98 -10.69
N GLU A 215 11.17 -22.92 -10.03
CA GLU A 215 10.34 -22.66 -8.85
C GLU A 215 11.20 -22.23 -7.64
N LEU A 216 12.39 -22.83 -7.50
CA LEU A 216 13.31 -22.50 -6.41
C LEU A 216 13.91 -21.09 -6.53
N ASN A 217 14.21 -20.64 -7.75
CA ASN A 217 14.75 -19.30 -8.00
C ASN A 217 13.72 -18.21 -7.67
N ILE A 218 12.46 -18.44 -8.08
CA ILE A 218 11.32 -17.59 -7.77
C ILE A 218 11.14 -17.50 -6.24
N ASN A 219 11.13 -18.63 -5.53
CA ASN A 219 10.96 -18.63 -4.07
C ASN A 219 12.12 -17.95 -3.31
N LEU A 220 13.34 -17.92 -3.87
CA LEU A 220 14.48 -17.24 -3.28
C LEU A 220 14.42 -15.71 -3.43
N THR A 221 13.72 -15.24 -4.46
CA THR A 221 13.63 -13.82 -4.81
C THR A 221 12.24 -13.28 -4.46
N ASP A 222 11.21 -13.66 -5.21
CA ASP A 222 9.86 -13.12 -5.15
C ASP A 222 9.19 -13.30 -3.78
N ASP A 223 9.31 -14.48 -3.17
CA ASP A 223 8.69 -14.72 -1.85
C ASP A 223 9.38 -13.93 -0.74
N VAL A 224 10.69 -13.69 -0.88
CA VAL A 224 11.43 -12.84 0.04
C VAL A 224 11.09 -11.36 -0.17
N ASP A 225 10.81 -10.95 -1.41
CA ASP A 225 10.38 -9.59 -1.73
C ASP A 225 8.97 -9.30 -1.23
N LYS A 226 8.04 -10.26 -1.31
CA LYS A 226 6.73 -10.14 -0.66
C LYS A 226 6.85 -9.95 0.85
N ILE A 227 7.80 -10.65 1.48
CA ILE A 227 8.09 -10.48 2.92
C ILE A 227 8.66 -9.09 3.19
N HIS A 228 9.61 -8.62 2.37
CA HIS A 228 10.18 -7.28 2.47
C HIS A 228 9.09 -6.19 2.40
N ASP A 229 8.23 -6.27 1.39
CA ASP A 229 7.13 -5.32 1.19
C ASP A 229 6.10 -5.39 2.31
N GLY A 230 5.92 -6.58 2.91
CA GLY A 230 5.05 -6.78 4.06
C GLY A 230 5.62 -6.20 5.36
N ILE A 231 6.95 -6.20 5.55
CA ILE A 231 7.62 -5.68 6.75
C ILE A 231 7.91 -4.18 6.65
N GLY A 232 8.09 -3.65 5.43
CA GLY A 232 8.59 -2.31 5.17
C GLY A 232 7.63 -1.18 5.56
N ASP A 233 7.54 -0.19 4.68
CA ASP A 233 6.76 1.04 4.86
C ASP A 233 5.27 0.80 5.18
N LYS A 234 4.71 -0.32 4.72
CA LYS A 234 3.31 -0.70 4.97
C LYS A 234 2.99 -0.87 6.46
N LEU A 235 3.85 -1.51 7.25
CA LEU A 235 3.61 -1.69 8.69
C LEU A 235 3.66 -0.36 9.44
N GLY A 236 4.61 0.50 9.08
CA GLY A 236 4.68 1.86 9.61
C GLY A 236 3.41 2.65 9.30
N SER A 237 2.87 2.51 8.08
CA SER A 237 1.64 3.17 7.65
C SER A 237 0.40 2.61 8.36
N THR A 238 0.31 1.29 8.60
CA THR A 238 -0.79 0.71 9.39
C THR A 238 -0.81 1.26 10.81
N ALA A 239 0.35 1.37 11.47
CA ALA A 239 0.45 1.97 12.79
C ALA A 239 0.00 3.44 12.80
N GLN A 240 0.36 4.20 11.77
CA GLN A 240 -0.11 5.58 11.59
C GLN A 240 -1.63 5.66 11.41
N PHE A 241 -2.25 4.80 10.60
CA PHE A 241 -3.70 4.81 10.41
C PHE A 241 -4.46 4.45 11.69
N ILE A 242 -3.92 3.52 12.49
CA ILE A 242 -4.45 3.21 13.81
C ILE A 242 -4.38 4.46 14.72
N ALA A 243 -3.27 5.20 14.69
CA ALA A 243 -3.12 6.43 15.45
C ALA A 243 -4.11 7.53 15.04
N VAL A 244 -4.31 7.73 13.73
CA VAL A 244 -5.29 8.67 13.19
C VAL A 244 -6.70 8.30 13.67
N PHE A 245 -7.05 7.01 13.63
CA PHE A 245 -8.33 6.51 14.11
C PHE A 245 -8.59 6.89 15.57
N PHE A 246 -7.64 6.61 16.47
CA PHE A 246 -7.78 6.95 17.89
C PHE A 246 -7.78 8.47 18.13
N THR A 247 -6.92 9.21 17.43
CA THR A 247 -6.86 10.68 17.58
C THR A 247 -8.17 11.32 17.15
N GLY A 248 -8.80 10.81 16.08
CA GLY A 248 -10.12 11.25 15.62
C GLY A 248 -11.22 11.05 16.68
N LEU A 249 -11.25 9.88 17.34
CA LEU A 249 -12.23 9.61 18.41
C LEU A 249 -12.03 10.55 19.62
N ILE A 250 -10.78 10.82 19.99
CA ILE A 250 -10.45 11.71 21.10
C ILE A 250 -10.90 13.15 20.80
N LEU A 251 -10.59 13.67 19.61
CA LEU A 251 -11.04 15.02 19.22
C LEU A 251 -12.56 15.11 19.11
N GLY A 252 -13.20 14.07 18.55
CA GLY A 252 -14.66 14.00 18.47
C GLY A 252 -15.27 14.17 19.86
N LYS A 253 -14.83 13.38 20.84
CA LYS A 253 -15.31 13.51 22.22
C LYS A 253 -15.11 14.93 22.78
N PHE A 254 -13.94 15.52 22.59
CA PHE A 254 -13.63 16.87 23.09
C PHE A 254 -14.51 17.97 22.50
N ILE A 255 -15.02 17.80 21.28
CA ILE A 255 -15.90 18.78 20.63
C ILE A 255 -17.36 18.68 21.12
N TYR A 256 -17.79 17.51 21.62
CA TYR A 256 -19.16 17.27 22.04
C TYR A 256 -19.41 17.48 23.56
N GLU A 257 -18.36 17.60 24.38
CA GLU A 257 -18.45 18.07 25.79
C GLU A 257 -18.37 19.60 25.85
#